data_AF-A0A9X2B0H9-F1
#
_entry.id   AF-A0A9X2B0H9-F1
#
_cell.length_a   1.000
_cell.length_b   1.000
_cell.length_c   1.000
_cell.angle_alpha   90.00
_cell.angle_beta   90.00
_cell.angle_gamma   90.00
#
_symmetry.space_group_name_H-M   'P 1'
#
loop_
_entity.id
_entity.type
_entity.pdbx_description
1 polymer ?
#
loop_
_entity_poly.entity_id
_entity_poly.type
_entity_poly.pdbx_seq_one_letter_code
_entity_poly.pdbx_strand_id
1 'polypeptide(L)' 'MDLLKKSNATECLLEIERQRLYEMADQYGDIWNPNVIKQSMILDEIINNYNKIYHKMNIDKKHKNPI' A
#
# COMPACT_ATOMS: atom_id res chain seq x y z
N MET A 1 18.97 -6.97 5.98
CA MET A 1 18.91 -5.50 5.81
C MET A 1 17.90 -5.10 4.72
N ASP A 2 17.73 -5.90 3.65
CA ASP A 2 16.85 -5.55 2.51
C ASP A 2 15.35 -5.44 2.79
N LEU A 3 14.80 -6.24 3.70
CA LEU A 3 13.36 -6.29 3.96
C LEU A 3 12.81 -5.04 4.68
N LEU A 4 13.58 -4.47 5.63
CA LEU A 4 13.20 -3.25 6.35
C LEU A 4 13.21 -2.03 5.42
N LYS A 5 14.20 -1.98 4.51
CA LYS A 5 14.31 -0.96 3.47
C LYS A 5 13.15 -1.04 2.47
N LYS A 6 12.69 -2.26 2.17
CA LYS A 6 11.52 -2.53 1.31
C LYS A 6 10.21 -2.08 1.96
N SER A 7 10.05 -2.25 3.27
CA SER A 7 8.88 -1.75 4.02
C SER A 7 8.75 -0.23 3.92
N ASN A 8 9.83 0.49 4.23
CA ASN A 8 9.84 1.96 4.21
C ASN A 8 9.59 2.52 2.80
N ALA A 9 10.16 1.90 1.76
CA ALA A 9 9.91 2.30 0.38
C ALA A 9 8.44 2.07 -0.03
N THR A 10 7.83 0.99 0.45
CA THR A 10 6.42 0.67 0.15
C THR A 10 5.47 1.61 0.89
N GLU A 11 5.80 2.01 2.12
CA GLU A 11 5.06 3.04 2.88
C GLU A 11 5.10 4.40 2.21
N CYS A 12 6.26 4.84 1.71
CA CYS A 12 6.35 6.07 0.93
C CYS A 12 5.51 6.02 -0.34
N LEU A 13 5.54 4.91 -1.09
CA LEU A 13 4.72 4.74 -2.29
C LEU A 13 3.22 4.77 -1.97
N LEU A 14 2.81 4.15 -0.86
CA LEU A 14 1.41 4.20 -0.40
C LEU A 14 0.93 5.63 -0.15
N GLU A 15 1.78 6.45 0.47
CA GLU A 15 1.41 7.83 0.78
C GLU A 15 1.34 8.70 -0.47
N ILE A 16 2.25 8.51 -1.42
CA ILE A 16 2.23 9.19 -2.72
C ILE A 16 0.94 8.86 -3.49
N GLU A 17 0.58 7.57 -3.57
CA GLU A 17 -0.59 7.14 -4.33
C GLU A 17 -1.91 7.53 -3.63
N ARG A 18 -1.92 7.63 -2.29
CA ARG A 18 -3.03 8.23 -1.53
C ARG A 18 -3.21 9.71 -1.85
N GLN A 19 -2.13 10.48 -1.79
CA GLN A 19 -2.17 11.90 -2.08
C GLN A 19 -2.67 12.15 -3.52
N ARG A 20 -2.19 11.36 -4.47
CA ARG A 20 -2.62 11.42 -5.86
C ARG A 20 -4.11 11.10 -6.04
N LEU A 21 -4.64 10.12 -5.30
CA LEU A 21 -6.06 9.79 -5.34
C LEU A 21 -6.92 10.94 -4.80
N TYR A 22 -6.50 11.60 -3.71
CA TYR A 22 -7.19 12.77 -3.17
C TYR A 22 -7.18 13.95 -4.16
N GLU A 23 -6.04 14.23 -4.78
CA GLU A 23 -5.94 15.27 -5.81
C GLU A 23 -6.84 14.99 -7.00
N MET A 24 -6.91 13.73 -7.46
CA MET A 24 -7.79 13.36 -8.55
C MET A 24 -9.26 13.46 -8.15
N ALA A 25 -9.63 13.02 -6.94
CA ALA A 25 -11.01 13.15 -6.46
C ALA A 25 -11.44 14.62 -6.34
N ASP A 26 -10.55 15.50 -5.88
CA ASP A 26 -10.78 16.95 -5.80
C ASP A 26 -10.89 17.58 -7.21
N GLN A 27 -9.99 17.23 -8.13
CA GLN A 27 -9.99 17.74 -9.50
C GLN A 27 -11.23 17.34 -10.31
N TYR A 28 -11.71 16.11 -10.14
CA TYR A 28 -12.86 15.61 -10.88
C TYR A 28 -14.20 15.89 -10.20
N GLY A 29 -14.20 16.36 -8.95
CA GLY A 29 -15.39 16.71 -8.18
C GLY A 29 -16.28 15.52 -7.79
N ASP A 30 -15.91 14.30 -8.19
CA ASP A 30 -16.64 13.09 -7.89
C ASP A 30 -15.74 11.84 -7.91
N ILE A 31 -16.00 10.95 -6.96
CA ILE A 31 -15.35 9.64 -6.78
C ILE A 31 -15.71 8.65 -7.89
N TRP A 32 -16.80 8.88 -8.63
CA TRP A 32 -17.23 8.02 -9.75
C TRP A 32 -16.47 8.24 -11.04
N ASN A 33 -15.51 9.17 -11.08
CA ASN A 33 -14.70 9.36 -12.27
C ASN A 33 -13.89 8.08 -12.58
N PRO A 34 -13.94 7.54 -13.81
CA PRO A 34 -13.21 6.32 -14.18
C PRO A 34 -11.72 6.37 -13.86
N ASN A 35 -11.10 7.56 -13.93
CA ASN A 35 -9.68 7.74 -13.59
C ASN A 35 -9.44 7.65 -12.08
N VAL A 36 -10.35 8.17 -11.25
CA VAL A 36 -10.29 8.07 -9.78
C VAL A 36 -10.47 6.60 -9.35
N ILE A 37 -11.42 5.89 -9.96
CA ILE A 37 -11.63 4.46 -9.72
C ILE A 37 -10.40 3.64 -10.13
N LYS A 38 -9.80 3.92 -11.29
CA LYS A 38 -8.58 3.22 -11.72
C LYS A 38 -7.42 3.48 -10.75
N GLN A 39 -7.29 4.71 -10.27
CA GLN A 39 -6.26 5.09 -9.31
C GLN A 39 -6.48 4.42 -7.95
N SER A 40 -7.73 4.27 -7.48
CA SER A 40 -8.02 3.56 -6.24
C SER A 40 -7.67 2.06 -6.32
N MET A 41 -7.91 1.42 -7.47
CA MET A 41 -7.51 0.03 -7.69
C MET A 41 -5.99 -0.16 -7.61
N ILE A 42 -5.20 0.79 -8.13
CA ILE A 42 -3.74 0.77 -8.03
C ILE A 42 -3.32 0.89 -6.56
N LEU A 43 -3.93 1.81 -5.82
CA LEU A 43 -3.67 1.99 -4.40
C LEU A 43 -4.01 0.72 -3.60
N ASP A 44 -5.13 0.05 -3.90
CA ASP A 44 -5.52 -1.21 -3.27
C ASP A 44 -4.51 -2.34 -3.54
N GLU A 45 -3.97 -2.42 -4.75
CA GLU A 45 -2.93 -3.42 -5.08
C GLU A 45 -1.67 -3.19 -4.24
N ILE A 46 -1.24 -1.94 -4.09
CA ILE A 46 -0.07 -1.57 -3.29
C ILE A 46 -0.32 -1.87 -1.79
N ILE A 47 -1.50 -1.55 -1.27
CA ILE A 47 -1.90 -1.87 0.12
C ILE A 47 -1.87 -3.39 0.33
N ASN A 48 -2.46 -4.14 -0.59
CA ASN A 48 -2.48 -5.60 -0.51
C ASN A 48 -1.07 -6.20 -0.54
N ASN A 49 -0.17 -5.64 -1.36
CA ASN A 49 1.22 -6.08 -1.40
C ASN A 49 1.98 -5.74 -0.12
N TYR A 50 1.79 -4.54 0.43
CA TYR A 50 2.34 -4.14 1.73
C TYR A 50 1.87 -5.10 2.84
N ASN A 51 0.57 -5.35 2.93
CA ASN A 51 -0.03 -6.25 3.92
C ASN A 51 0.50 -7.68 3.79
N LYS A 52 0.69 -8.19 2.57
CA LYS A 52 1.31 -9.51 2.32
C LYS A 52 2.75 -9.57 2.85
N ILE A 53 3.56 -8.55 2.57
CA ILE A 53 4.94 -8.48 3.04
C ILE A 53 4.96 -8.40 4.58
N TYR A 54 4.12 -7.55 5.17
CA TYR A 54 4.01 -7.38 6.62
C TYR A 54 3.55 -8.67 7.32
N HIS A 55 2.52 -9.34 6.80
CA HIS A 55 2.06 -10.62 7.32
C HIS A 55 3.13 -11.71 7.22
N LYS A 56 3.84 -11.80 6.09
CA LYS A 56 4.96 -12.75 5.94
C LYS A 56 6.03 -12.52 7.00
N MET A 57 6.42 -11.26 7.23
CA MET A 57 7.38 -10.92 8.29
C MET A 57 6.90 -11.32 9.69
N ASN A 58 5.61 -11.20 9.98
CA ASN A 58 5.05 -11.61 11.28
C ASN A 58 4.90 -13.12 11.44
N ILE A 59 4.63 -13.87 10.36
CA ILE A 59 4.64 -15.34 10.36
C ILE A 59 6.06 -15.86 10.61
N ASP A 60 7.07 -15.29 9.94
CA ASP A 60 8.48 -15.68 10.08
C ASP A 60 9.03 -15.38 11.50
N LYS A 61 8.50 -14.36 12.19
CA LYS A 61 8.81 -14.07 13.60
C LYS A 61 8.20 -15.09 14.56
N LYS A 62 7.00 -15.60 14.29
CA LYS A 62 6.35 -16.63 15.13
C LYS A 62 7.05 -17.99 15.06
N HIS A 63 7.67 -18.35 13.93
CA HIS A 63 8.40 -19.63 13.79
C HIS A 63 9.81 -19.63 14.41
N LYS A 64 10.32 -18.49 14.88
CA LYS A 64 11.66 -18.38 15.49
C LYS A 64 11.69 -18.41 17.02
N ASN A 65 10.52 -18.50 17.67
CA ASN A 65 10.43 -18.80 19.11
C ASN A 65 9.72 -20.15 19.28
N PRO A 66 10.45 -21.28 19.17
CA PRO A 66 9.93 -22.54 19.67
C PRO A 66 9.90 -22.47 21.21
N ILE A 67 8.73 -22.73 21.77
CA ILE A 67 8.56 -23.06 23.20
C ILE A 67 9.18 -24.43 23.44
#